data_AF-A0ABF7QG57-F1
#
_entry.id   AF-A0ABF7QG57-F1
#
_cell.length_a   1.000
_cell.length_b   1.000
_cell.length_c   1.000
_cell.angle_alpha   90.00
_cell.angle_beta   90.00
_cell.angle_gamma   90.00
#
_symmetry.space_group_name_H-M   'P 1'
#
loop_
_entity.id
_entity.type
_entity.pdbx_description
1 polymer ?
#
loop_
_entity_poly.entity_id
_entity_poly.type
_entity_poly.pdbx_seq_one_letter_code
_entity_poly.pdbx_strand_id
1 'polypeptide(L)'
;MRFNNINMEGMYQRGIPPRIHLSARRPLPRRAYNCAHELGHHVFGHGSSIDELREDAKAQPWEDPKEFLADTFAGFVLMPIIGLRRAFSVRGWTPETVTPAQMFTIACEFGVGYATLLTHLSAGVNMLSRGRAAALHRVTPKSLRMHILGALTPEPLIVTDRHRAAPTLDAEVKTLLLLPRGTEVAGDGGLAFERDLEGGRLFRAVKPGIVQAAAGDWAVFVRIAPIQKNEPYGYIGLAQYRHLEEDPDE
;
A
#
# COMPACT_ATOMS: atom_id res chain seq x y z
N MET A 1 12.85 -8.05 8.33
CA MET A 1 12.68 -6.66 7.85
C MET A 1 12.43 -5.75 9.04
N ARG A 2 13.01 -4.55 9.04
CA ARG A 2 12.90 -3.55 10.11
C ARG A 2 12.57 -2.18 9.53
N PHE A 3 11.67 -1.45 10.19
CA PHE A 3 11.42 -0.04 9.91
C PHE A 3 12.33 0.85 10.77
N ASN A 4 13.00 1.80 10.14
CA ASN A 4 13.95 2.71 10.77
C ASN A 4 13.54 4.16 10.53
N ASN A 5 13.87 5.05 11.47
CA ASN A 5 13.64 6.49 11.30
C ASN A 5 14.77 7.15 10.51
N ILE A 6 14.81 6.86 9.21
CA ILE A 6 15.85 7.33 8.30
C ILE A 6 15.24 8.00 7.07
N ASN A 7 15.99 8.85 6.39
CA ASN A 7 15.50 9.57 5.19
C ASN A 7 15.76 8.81 3.86
N MET A 8 16.29 7.59 3.92
CA MET A 8 16.47 6.72 2.74
C MET A 8 15.16 6.04 2.34
N GLU A 9 15.06 5.47 1.13
CA GLU A 9 13.85 4.73 0.71
C GLU A 9 13.77 3.34 1.35
N GLY A 10 14.87 2.59 1.25
CA GLY A 10 15.05 1.23 1.70
C GLY A 10 16.53 0.86 1.62
N MET A 11 16.89 -0.27 2.21
CA MET A 11 18.23 -0.85 2.08
C MET A 11 18.18 -2.36 2.31
N TYR A 12 18.67 -3.09 1.34
CA TYR A 12 19.09 -4.47 1.46
C TYR A 12 20.54 -4.52 1.97
N GLN A 13 20.72 -5.23 3.08
CA GLN A 13 22.02 -5.52 3.64
C GLN A 13 22.29 -7.02 3.49
N ARG A 14 23.24 -7.36 2.62
CA ARG A 14 23.75 -8.71 2.49
C ARG A 14 24.51 -9.10 3.77
N GLY A 15 24.30 -10.32 4.25
CA GLY A 15 24.92 -10.81 5.49
C GLY A 15 24.27 -12.09 6.00
N ILE A 16 24.71 -12.55 7.17
CA ILE A 16 24.15 -13.72 7.86
C ILE A 16 23.65 -13.26 9.24
N PRO A 17 22.32 -13.18 9.47
CA PRO A 17 21.25 -13.29 8.48
C PRO A 17 21.15 -12.04 7.57
N PRO A 18 20.58 -12.16 6.35
CA PRO A 18 20.30 -11.01 5.49
C PRO A 18 19.25 -10.10 6.12
N ARG A 19 19.34 -8.79 5.88
CA ARG A 19 18.44 -7.79 6.49
C ARG A 19 17.89 -6.83 5.45
N ILE A 20 16.61 -6.51 5.58
CA ILE A 20 15.95 -5.42 4.85
C ILE A 20 15.58 -4.34 5.86
N HIS A 21 15.99 -3.13 5.57
CA HIS A 21 15.73 -1.92 6.33
C HIS A 21 14.87 -0.99 5.49
N LEU A 22 13.78 -0.47 6.05
CA LEU A 22 12.87 0.44 5.34
C LEU A 22 12.71 1.72 6.12
N SER A 23 12.52 2.84 5.44
CA SER A 23 12.18 4.08 6.13
C SER A 23 10.75 4.04 6.65
N ALA A 24 10.58 4.36 7.93
CA ALA A 24 9.28 4.62 8.54
C ALA A 24 8.65 5.92 8.01
N ARG A 25 9.44 6.82 7.40
CA ARG A 25 9.02 8.15 6.92
C ARG A 25 8.39 8.12 5.52
N ARG A 26 7.86 6.98 5.11
CA ARG A 26 7.19 6.79 3.82
C ARG A 26 5.77 6.25 4.02
N PRO A 27 4.80 6.66 3.19
CA PRO A 27 3.45 6.09 3.24
C PRO A 27 3.48 4.56 3.13
N LEU A 28 2.50 3.90 3.75
CA LEU A 28 2.42 2.43 3.78
C LEU A 28 2.54 1.78 2.39
N PRO A 29 1.88 2.26 1.32
CA PRO A 29 2.04 1.66 -0.01
C PRO A 29 3.45 1.79 -0.58
N ARG A 30 4.16 2.88 -0.25
CA ARG A 30 5.56 3.08 -0.67
C ARG A 30 6.49 2.15 0.09
N ARG A 31 6.26 1.94 1.39
CA ARG A 31 7.02 0.97 2.19
C ARG A 31 6.80 -0.46 1.70
N ALA A 32 5.58 -0.83 1.32
CA ALA A 32 5.30 -2.14 0.73
C ALA A 32 6.08 -2.36 -0.57
N TYR A 33 6.06 -1.36 -1.46
CA TYR A 33 6.82 -1.41 -2.72
C TYR A 33 8.32 -1.49 -2.50
N ASN A 34 8.89 -0.61 -1.66
CA ASN A 34 10.31 -0.64 -1.34
C ASN A 34 10.71 -1.98 -0.69
N CYS A 35 9.86 -2.55 0.18
CA CYS A 35 10.11 -3.88 0.75
C CYS A 35 10.26 -4.96 -0.34
N ALA A 36 9.37 -4.94 -1.33
CA ALA A 36 9.40 -5.89 -2.44
C ALA A 36 10.61 -5.67 -3.34
N HIS A 37 11.00 -4.41 -3.56
CA HIS A 37 12.20 -4.02 -4.29
C HIS A 37 13.47 -4.56 -3.60
N GLU A 38 13.67 -4.28 -2.30
CA GLU A 38 14.83 -4.81 -1.55
C GLU A 38 14.84 -6.35 -1.48
N LEU A 39 13.66 -6.97 -1.46
CA LEU A 39 13.54 -8.42 -1.58
C LEU A 39 14.00 -8.90 -2.96
N GLY A 40 13.75 -8.14 -4.03
CA GLY A 40 14.28 -8.38 -5.37
C GLY A 40 15.80 -8.45 -5.38
N HIS A 41 16.48 -7.46 -4.79
CA HIS A 41 17.95 -7.48 -4.64
C HIS A 41 18.43 -8.76 -3.94
N HIS A 42 17.74 -9.17 -2.87
CA HIS A 42 18.06 -10.42 -2.18
C HIS A 42 17.89 -11.65 -3.09
N VAL A 43 16.75 -11.76 -3.79
CA VAL A 43 16.40 -12.91 -4.64
C VAL A 43 17.38 -13.07 -5.80
N PHE A 44 17.82 -11.96 -6.42
CA PHE A 44 18.77 -11.99 -7.53
C PHE A 44 20.24 -11.98 -7.10
N GLY A 45 20.52 -12.02 -5.79
CA GLY A 45 21.88 -12.06 -5.27
C GLY A 45 22.69 -10.79 -5.53
N HIS A 46 22.03 -9.64 -5.61
CA HIS A 46 22.66 -8.33 -5.75
C HIS A 46 23.53 -8.00 -4.51
N GLY A 47 24.34 -6.95 -4.62
CA GLY A 47 25.15 -6.45 -3.51
C GLY A 47 24.28 -5.85 -2.40
N SER A 48 24.89 -5.32 -1.33
CA SER A 48 24.12 -4.41 -0.48
C SER A 48 23.77 -3.18 -1.31
N SER A 49 22.56 -2.64 -1.20
CA SER A 49 22.20 -1.47 -2.03
C SER A 49 23.02 -0.21 -1.68
N ILE A 50 23.67 -0.16 -0.51
CA ILE A 50 24.72 0.83 -0.20
C ILE A 50 25.94 0.69 -1.12
N ASP A 51 26.36 -0.54 -1.39
CA ASP A 51 27.53 -0.82 -2.23
C ASP A 51 27.24 -0.39 -3.68
N GLU A 52 26.00 -0.59 -4.14
CA GLU A 52 25.53 -0.23 -5.49
C GLU A 52 25.41 1.30 -5.70
N LEU A 53 24.97 2.05 -4.68
CA LEU A 53 24.90 3.52 -4.72
C LEU A 53 26.27 4.21 -4.88
N ARG A 54 27.38 3.52 -4.55
CA ARG A 54 28.73 4.10 -4.60
C ARG A 54 29.45 3.88 -5.93
N GLU A 55 29.04 2.90 -6.74
CA GLU A 55 29.78 2.50 -7.94
C GLU A 55 29.13 3.00 -9.24
N ASP A 56 27.80 3.15 -9.32
CA ASP A 56 27.10 3.33 -10.61
C ASP A 56 25.89 4.30 -10.57
N ALA A 57 26.00 5.45 -9.91
CA ALA A 57 24.90 6.44 -9.86
C ALA A 57 24.59 7.04 -11.25
N LYS A 58 23.80 6.34 -12.06
CA LYS A 58 23.28 6.79 -13.35
C LYS A 58 22.20 7.86 -13.14
N ALA A 59 22.03 8.73 -14.14
CA ALA A 59 21.06 9.82 -14.07
C ALA A 59 19.61 9.33 -13.97
N GLN A 60 19.34 8.11 -14.47
CA GLN A 60 18.04 7.46 -14.43
C GLN A 60 18.18 6.07 -13.77
N PRO A 61 17.41 5.73 -12.72
CA PRO A 61 17.50 4.42 -12.06
C PRO A 61 17.23 3.22 -12.99
N TRP A 62 16.41 3.38 -14.03
CA TRP A 62 16.12 2.30 -14.99
C TRP A 62 17.26 2.02 -15.97
N GLU A 63 18.30 2.84 -16.00
CA GLU A 63 19.51 2.58 -16.79
C GLU A 63 20.46 1.61 -16.07
N ASP A 64 20.25 1.37 -14.77
CA ASP A 64 20.87 0.26 -14.05
C ASP A 64 20.00 -1.00 -14.19
N PRO A 65 20.49 -2.05 -14.89
CA PRO A 65 19.75 -3.29 -15.05
C PRO A 65 19.36 -3.96 -13.72
N LYS A 66 20.15 -3.79 -12.65
CA LYS A 66 19.86 -4.39 -11.34
C LYS A 66 18.67 -3.72 -10.67
N GLU A 67 18.68 -2.39 -10.62
CA GLU A 67 17.58 -1.57 -10.10
C GLU A 67 16.30 -1.80 -10.92
N PHE A 68 16.42 -1.82 -12.25
CA PHE A 68 15.30 -2.12 -13.13
C PHE A 68 14.71 -3.52 -12.87
N LEU A 69 15.56 -4.52 -12.67
CA LEU A 69 15.14 -5.89 -12.36
C LEU A 69 14.46 -5.98 -10.98
N ALA A 70 15.00 -5.31 -9.97
CA ALA A 70 14.41 -5.26 -8.62
C ALA A 70 13.05 -4.53 -8.61
N ASP A 71 12.93 -3.41 -9.32
CA ASP A 71 11.67 -2.69 -9.49
C ASP A 71 10.64 -3.53 -10.25
N THR A 72 11.06 -4.22 -11.32
CA THR A 72 10.19 -5.12 -12.08
C THR A 72 9.70 -6.26 -11.19
N PHE A 73 10.59 -6.87 -10.41
CA PHE A 73 10.22 -7.90 -9.43
C PHE A 73 9.19 -7.39 -8.42
N ALA A 74 9.38 -6.18 -7.87
CA ALA A 74 8.42 -5.56 -6.95
C ALA A 74 7.03 -5.40 -7.57
N GLY A 75 6.97 -4.94 -8.82
CA GLY A 75 5.72 -4.83 -9.59
C GLY A 75 5.00 -6.17 -9.71
N PHE A 76 5.69 -7.23 -10.13
CA PHE A 76 5.09 -8.54 -10.36
C PHE A 76 4.74 -9.30 -9.08
N VAL A 77 5.53 -9.18 -8.00
CA VAL A 77 5.25 -9.87 -6.74
C VAL A 77 4.08 -9.22 -5.99
N LEU A 78 3.96 -7.90 -6.04
CA LEU A 78 2.86 -7.18 -5.39
C LEU A 78 1.57 -7.20 -6.20
N MET A 79 1.68 -7.14 -7.54
CA MET A 79 0.54 -7.07 -8.45
C MET A 79 0.61 -8.18 -9.50
N PRO A 80 0.41 -9.46 -9.10
CA PRO A 80 0.46 -10.57 -10.03
C PRO A 80 -0.67 -10.48 -11.06
N ILE A 81 -0.38 -10.83 -12.32
CA ILE A 81 -1.33 -10.72 -13.45
C ILE A 81 -2.66 -11.41 -13.14
N ILE A 82 -2.62 -12.61 -12.55
CA ILE A 82 -3.84 -13.35 -12.19
C ILE A 82 -4.67 -12.61 -11.14
N GLY A 83 -4.01 -11.96 -10.18
CA GLY A 83 -4.67 -11.12 -9.19
C GLY A 83 -5.31 -9.90 -9.84
N LEU A 84 -4.58 -9.18 -10.69
CA LEU A 84 -5.09 -8.01 -11.42
C LEU A 84 -6.31 -8.39 -12.26
N ARG A 85 -6.21 -9.44 -13.08
CA ARG A 85 -7.33 -9.94 -13.89
C ARG A 85 -8.55 -10.29 -13.06
N ARG A 86 -8.36 -11.00 -11.94
CA ARG A 86 -9.44 -11.29 -10.99
C ARG A 86 -10.07 -9.99 -10.49
N ALA A 87 -9.27 -9.05 -10.00
CA ALA A 87 -9.74 -7.81 -9.37
C ALA A 87 -10.61 -6.97 -10.31
N PHE A 88 -10.27 -6.90 -11.61
CA PHE A 88 -11.12 -6.29 -12.63
C PHE A 88 -12.35 -7.13 -12.95
N SER A 89 -12.17 -8.44 -13.21
CA SER A 89 -13.23 -9.33 -13.66
C SER A 89 -14.37 -9.49 -12.65
N VAL A 90 -14.07 -9.68 -11.36
CA VAL A 90 -15.10 -9.89 -10.33
C VAL A 90 -15.98 -8.66 -10.10
N ARG A 91 -15.52 -7.49 -10.55
CA ARG A 91 -16.24 -6.21 -10.46
C ARG A 91 -16.92 -5.83 -11.77
N GLY A 92 -16.75 -6.62 -12.83
CA GLY A 92 -17.21 -6.26 -14.18
C GLY A 92 -16.53 -5.01 -14.72
N TRP A 93 -15.29 -4.75 -14.30
CA TRP A 93 -14.53 -3.56 -14.67
C TRP A 93 -13.51 -3.87 -15.77
N THR A 94 -13.27 -2.90 -16.65
CA THR A 94 -12.26 -3.01 -17.71
C THR A 94 -11.21 -1.92 -17.53
N PRO A 95 -9.89 -2.23 -17.54
CA PRO A 95 -8.84 -1.23 -17.33
C PRO A 95 -8.97 0.03 -18.20
N GLU A 96 -9.41 -0.11 -19.46
CA GLU A 96 -9.58 1.01 -20.39
C GLU A 96 -10.71 1.97 -20.00
N THR A 97 -11.76 1.48 -19.34
CA THR A 97 -12.99 2.25 -19.07
C THR A 97 -13.21 2.58 -17.60
N VAL A 98 -12.46 1.97 -16.67
CA VAL A 98 -12.60 2.27 -15.24
C VAL A 98 -12.38 3.74 -14.92
N THR A 99 -13.15 4.24 -13.96
CA THR A 99 -12.97 5.58 -13.42
C THR A 99 -11.69 5.67 -12.57
N PRO A 100 -11.14 6.88 -12.34
CA PRO A 100 -10.02 7.07 -11.42
C PRO A 100 -10.28 6.51 -10.01
N ALA A 101 -11.51 6.65 -9.49
CA ALA A 101 -11.88 6.14 -8.18
C ALA A 101 -11.89 4.60 -8.14
N GLN A 102 -12.41 3.95 -9.18
CA GLN A 102 -12.35 2.49 -9.32
C GLN A 102 -10.91 1.98 -9.41
N MET A 103 -10.07 2.65 -10.20
CA MET A 103 -8.64 2.33 -10.29
C MET A 103 -7.92 2.52 -8.95
N PHE A 104 -8.30 3.54 -8.17
CA PHE A 104 -7.82 3.75 -6.81
C PHE A 104 -8.22 2.61 -5.86
N THR A 105 -9.46 2.10 -5.96
CA THR A 105 -9.89 0.90 -5.22
C THR A 105 -9.03 -0.31 -5.55
N ILE A 106 -8.67 -0.53 -6.82
CA ILE A 106 -7.74 -1.59 -7.21
C ILE A 106 -6.36 -1.37 -6.58
N ALA A 107 -5.83 -0.13 -6.59
CA ALA A 107 -4.55 0.17 -5.96
C ALA A 107 -4.55 -0.14 -4.45
N CYS A 108 -5.65 0.19 -3.75
CA CYS A 108 -5.86 -0.18 -2.35
C CYS A 108 -5.91 -1.70 -2.14
N GLU A 109 -6.55 -2.46 -3.04
CA GLU A 109 -6.59 -3.93 -2.95
C GLU A 109 -5.20 -4.55 -2.97
N PHE A 110 -4.28 -4.03 -3.79
CA PHE A 110 -2.90 -4.50 -3.88
C PHE A 110 -1.94 -3.80 -2.89
N GLY A 111 -2.42 -2.83 -2.11
CA GLY A 111 -1.58 -2.11 -1.14
C GLY A 111 -0.47 -1.28 -1.80
N VAL A 112 -0.67 -0.80 -3.03
CA VAL A 112 0.32 -0.02 -3.80
C VAL A 112 -0.15 1.40 -4.07
N GLY A 113 0.76 2.27 -4.50
CA GLY A 113 0.41 3.63 -4.93
C GLY A 113 -0.43 3.63 -6.22
N TYR A 114 -1.30 4.62 -6.36
CA TYR A 114 -2.14 4.80 -7.56
C TYR A 114 -1.29 4.87 -8.84
N ALA A 115 -0.24 5.70 -8.86
CA ALA A 115 0.66 5.82 -10.00
C ALA A 115 1.46 4.54 -10.27
N THR A 116 1.82 3.79 -9.21
CA THR A 116 2.50 2.49 -9.31
C THR A 116 1.63 1.47 -10.04
N LEU A 117 0.35 1.37 -9.67
CA LEU A 117 -0.59 0.49 -10.37
C LEU A 117 -0.74 0.87 -11.85
N LEU A 118 -0.92 2.17 -12.15
CA LEU A 118 -1.05 2.64 -13.54
C LEU A 118 0.18 2.30 -14.39
N THR A 119 1.38 2.50 -13.82
CA THR A 119 2.65 2.19 -14.48
C THR A 119 2.74 0.70 -14.77
N HIS A 120 2.45 -0.15 -13.78
CA HIS A 120 2.51 -1.60 -13.94
C HIS A 120 1.47 -2.12 -14.94
N LEU A 121 0.23 -1.63 -14.87
CA LEU A 121 -0.82 -1.98 -15.83
C LEU A 121 -0.45 -1.60 -17.26
N SER A 122 0.20 -0.46 -17.46
CA SER A 122 0.53 0.02 -18.79
C SER A 122 1.83 -0.54 -19.36
N ALA A 123 2.90 -0.58 -18.57
CA ALA A 123 4.22 -0.96 -19.02
C ALA A 123 4.62 -2.39 -18.61
N GLY A 124 4.21 -2.84 -17.42
CA GLY A 124 4.58 -4.16 -16.90
C GLY A 124 3.76 -5.30 -17.50
N VAL A 125 2.43 -5.13 -17.59
CA VAL A 125 1.53 -6.22 -18.00
C VAL A 125 0.69 -5.90 -19.24
N ASN A 126 0.83 -4.72 -19.83
CA ASN A 126 0.12 -4.27 -21.04
C ASN A 126 -1.41 -4.46 -20.97
N MET A 127 -1.99 -4.30 -19.78
CA MET A 127 -3.45 -4.34 -19.55
C MET A 127 -4.11 -2.97 -19.74
N LEU A 128 -3.32 -1.89 -19.86
CA LEU A 128 -3.79 -0.51 -19.98
C LEU A 128 -2.99 0.24 -21.05
N SER A 129 -3.67 0.85 -22.01
CA SER A 129 -3.05 1.65 -23.05
C SER A 129 -2.29 2.84 -22.46
N ARG A 130 -1.15 3.20 -23.08
CA ARG A 130 -0.32 4.33 -22.61
C ARG A 130 -1.11 5.66 -22.59
N GLY A 131 -1.97 5.87 -23.58
CA GLY A 131 -2.83 7.05 -23.64
C GLY A 131 -3.81 7.12 -22.47
N ARG A 132 -4.44 5.99 -22.12
CA ARG A 132 -5.34 5.91 -20.97
C ARG A 132 -4.58 6.07 -19.65
N ALA A 133 -3.43 5.44 -19.51
CA ALA A 133 -2.57 5.62 -18.34
C ALA A 133 -2.19 7.09 -18.13
N ALA A 134 -1.75 7.77 -19.19
CA ALA A 134 -1.41 9.19 -19.15
C ALA A 134 -2.61 10.07 -18.74
N ALA A 135 -3.82 9.76 -19.21
CA ALA A 135 -5.03 10.46 -18.79
C ALA A 135 -5.34 10.24 -17.29
N LEU A 136 -5.24 9.00 -16.81
CA LEU A 136 -5.48 8.65 -15.41
C LEU A 136 -4.43 9.25 -14.46
N HIS A 137 -3.18 9.40 -14.91
CA HIS A 137 -2.09 10.04 -14.15
C HIS A 137 -2.31 11.53 -13.88
N ARG A 138 -3.16 12.21 -14.67
CA ARG A 138 -3.53 13.61 -14.42
C ARG A 138 -4.35 13.77 -13.14
N VAL A 139 -4.96 12.69 -12.66
CA VAL A 139 -5.73 12.68 -11.41
C VAL A 139 -4.80 12.34 -10.26
N THR A 140 -4.68 13.26 -9.30
CA THR A 140 -3.78 13.09 -8.16
C THR A 140 -4.44 12.28 -7.03
N PRO A 141 -3.68 11.57 -6.19
CA PRO A 141 -4.22 10.94 -4.99
C PRO A 141 -4.95 11.93 -4.06
N LYS A 142 -4.48 13.19 -3.99
CA LYS A 142 -5.13 14.24 -3.21
C LYS A 142 -6.53 14.56 -3.74
N SER A 143 -6.66 14.77 -5.06
CA SER A 143 -7.96 15.04 -5.69
C SER A 143 -8.89 13.84 -5.63
N LEU A 144 -8.37 12.61 -5.73
CA LEU A 144 -9.14 11.38 -5.54
C LEU A 144 -9.75 11.29 -4.14
N ARG A 145 -8.94 11.50 -3.10
CA ARG A 145 -9.44 11.50 -1.72
C ARG A 145 -10.51 12.57 -1.50
N MET A 146 -10.27 13.78 -2.01
CA MET A 146 -11.26 14.86 -1.93
C MET A 146 -12.57 14.50 -2.63
N HIS A 147 -12.50 13.91 -3.82
CA HIS A 147 -13.68 13.49 -4.58
C HIS A 147 -14.46 12.38 -3.85
N ILE A 148 -13.76 11.37 -3.31
CA ILE A 148 -14.39 10.23 -2.62
C ILE A 148 -15.01 10.65 -1.28
N LEU A 149 -14.34 11.53 -0.53
CA LEU A 149 -14.74 11.89 0.82
C LEU A 149 -15.65 13.13 0.88
N GLY A 150 -15.74 13.88 -0.22
CA GLY A 150 -16.44 15.17 -0.29
C GLY A 150 -15.76 16.29 0.50
N ALA A 151 -14.54 16.08 1.00
CA ALA A 151 -13.80 17.04 1.81
C ALA A 151 -12.29 16.86 1.64
N LEU A 152 -11.54 17.95 1.80
CA LEU A 152 -10.09 17.90 1.78
C LEU A 152 -9.57 17.29 3.09
N THR A 153 -8.66 16.31 2.98
CA THR A 153 -8.05 15.64 4.13
C THR A 153 -6.56 15.36 3.86
N PRO A 154 -5.68 15.64 4.83
CA PRO A 154 -4.28 15.19 4.78
C PRO A 154 -4.13 13.68 5.03
N GLU A 155 -5.12 13.04 5.66
CA GLU A 155 -5.03 11.64 6.07
C GLU A 155 -5.00 10.65 4.89
N PRO A 156 -4.28 9.52 5.04
CA PRO A 156 -4.37 8.42 4.11
C PRO A 156 -5.79 7.86 4.02
N LEU A 157 -6.18 7.38 2.84
CA LEU A 157 -7.46 6.73 2.60
C LEU A 157 -7.20 5.34 2.01
N ILE A 158 -7.86 4.34 2.57
CA ILE A 158 -7.98 3.01 2.02
C ILE A 158 -9.45 2.79 1.65
N VAL A 159 -9.69 2.39 0.41
CA VAL A 159 -11.04 2.02 -0.06
C VAL A 159 -11.06 0.52 -0.28
N THR A 160 -12.07 -0.14 0.28
CA THR A 160 -12.33 -1.57 0.04
C THR A 160 -13.80 -1.80 -0.22
N ASP A 161 -14.08 -2.73 -1.12
CA ASP A 161 -15.42 -3.23 -1.38
C ASP A 161 -15.53 -4.71 -0.99
N ARG A 162 -16.68 -5.32 -1.28
CA ARG A 162 -16.97 -6.71 -0.96
C ARG A 162 -16.18 -7.71 -1.82
N HIS A 163 -15.51 -7.27 -2.88
CA HIS A 163 -14.81 -8.13 -3.83
C HIS A 163 -13.32 -8.32 -3.49
N ARG A 164 -12.83 -7.61 -2.48
CA ARG A 164 -11.46 -7.72 -1.99
C ARG A 164 -11.05 -9.18 -1.78
N ALA A 165 -9.94 -9.60 -2.38
CA ALA A 165 -9.46 -10.98 -2.25
C ALA A 165 -8.81 -11.27 -0.90
N ALA A 166 -7.98 -10.36 -0.39
CA ALA A 166 -7.16 -10.65 0.77
C ALA A 166 -7.96 -10.55 2.08
N PRO A 167 -7.75 -11.49 3.03
CA PRO A 167 -8.48 -11.52 4.29
C PRO A 167 -8.02 -10.45 5.29
N THR A 168 -6.95 -9.72 4.98
CA THR A 168 -6.38 -8.69 5.83
C THR A 168 -6.30 -7.33 5.13
N LEU A 169 -6.43 -6.28 5.92
CA LEU A 169 -6.23 -4.90 5.51
C LEU A 169 -5.23 -4.25 6.46
N ASP A 170 -4.07 -3.84 5.95
CA ASP A 170 -3.09 -3.11 6.75
C ASP A 170 -3.40 -1.62 6.75
N ALA A 171 -3.46 -1.03 7.93
CA ALA A 171 -3.66 0.40 8.13
C ALA A 171 -2.69 0.91 9.22
N GLU A 172 -2.61 2.22 9.34
CA GLU A 172 -1.96 2.89 10.46
C GLU A 172 -2.96 3.78 11.19
N VAL A 173 -2.72 4.07 12.46
CA VAL A 173 -3.49 5.08 13.20
C VAL A 173 -3.60 6.37 12.37
N LYS A 174 -4.77 7.02 12.43
CA LYS A 174 -5.25 8.14 11.58
C LYS A 174 -5.67 7.78 10.15
N THR A 175 -5.37 6.58 9.65
CA THR A 175 -5.84 6.17 8.31
C THR A 175 -7.36 6.16 8.29
N LEU A 176 -7.93 6.70 7.21
CA LEU A 176 -9.36 6.60 6.90
C LEU A 176 -9.62 5.31 6.09
N LEU A 177 -10.68 4.61 6.45
CA LEU A 177 -11.12 3.38 5.81
C LEU A 177 -12.55 3.55 5.30
N LEU A 178 -12.73 3.56 3.98
CA LEU A 178 -14.04 3.48 3.36
C LEU A 178 -14.36 1.99 3.12
N LEU A 179 -15.21 1.45 4.00
CA LEU A 179 -15.60 0.04 4.03
C LEU A 179 -17.00 -0.15 3.40
N PRO A 180 -17.38 -1.36 2.97
CA PRO A 180 -18.68 -1.62 2.36
C PRO A 180 -19.86 -1.10 3.19
N ARG A 181 -20.95 -0.76 2.51
CA ARG A 181 -22.19 -0.40 3.20
C ARG A 181 -22.67 -1.55 4.10
N GLY A 182 -23.12 -1.19 5.30
CA GLY A 182 -23.53 -2.16 6.33
C GLY A 182 -22.36 -2.77 7.10
N THR A 183 -21.14 -2.24 6.98
CA THR A 183 -20.01 -2.74 7.77
C THR A 183 -20.22 -2.51 9.26
N GLU A 184 -20.08 -3.56 10.03
CA GLU A 184 -19.97 -3.57 11.49
C GLU A 184 -18.54 -3.92 11.87
N VAL A 185 -18.05 -3.34 12.96
CA VAL A 185 -16.69 -3.59 13.47
C VAL A 185 -16.81 -4.26 14.83
N ALA A 186 -16.16 -5.40 14.98
CA ALA A 186 -15.98 -6.11 16.23
C ALA A 186 -14.55 -5.89 16.76
N GLY A 187 -14.43 -5.67 18.07
CA GLY A 187 -13.16 -5.43 18.74
C GLY A 187 -13.19 -4.21 19.66
N ASP A 188 -12.04 -3.91 20.24
CA ASP A 188 -11.76 -2.96 21.32
C ASP A 188 -11.63 -1.48 20.87
N GLY A 189 -12.41 -1.07 19.87
CA GLY A 189 -12.46 0.33 19.45
C GLY A 189 -11.30 0.79 18.57
N GLY A 190 -10.52 -0.12 17.96
CA GLY A 190 -9.46 0.21 17.00
C GLY A 190 -9.92 1.04 15.79
N LEU A 191 -11.20 0.92 15.39
CA LEU A 191 -11.83 1.75 14.37
C LEU A 191 -12.99 2.55 14.95
N ALA A 192 -12.95 3.87 14.76
CA ALA A 192 -14.05 4.77 15.07
C ALA A 192 -14.89 5.03 13.82
N PHE A 193 -16.21 4.89 13.91
CA PHE A 193 -17.12 5.29 12.83
C PHE A 193 -17.15 6.81 12.71
N GLU A 194 -17.03 7.31 11.47
CA GLU A 194 -17.05 8.75 11.17
C GLU A 194 -18.41 9.17 10.63
N ARG A 195 -18.81 8.58 9.50
CA ARG A 195 -20.08 8.86 8.80
C ARG A 195 -20.33 7.86 7.68
N ASP A 196 -21.55 7.83 7.17
CA ASP A 196 -21.85 7.17 5.92
C ASP A 196 -21.58 8.09 4.73
N LEU A 197 -21.09 7.50 3.64
CA LEU A 197 -20.88 8.12 2.34
C LEU A 197 -21.64 7.32 1.28
N GLU A 198 -21.80 7.88 0.08
CA GLU A 198 -22.45 7.19 -1.03
C GLU A 198 -21.81 5.81 -1.28
N GLY A 199 -20.47 5.77 -1.29
CA GLY A 199 -19.67 4.58 -1.56
C GLY A 199 -19.48 3.59 -0.39
N GLY A 200 -19.99 3.88 0.82
CA GLY A 200 -19.79 2.99 1.96
C GLY A 200 -19.83 3.67 3.33
N ARG A 201 -19.32 2.99 4.36
CA ARG A 201 -19.18 3.53 5.72
C ARG A 201 -17.73 3.97 5.93
N LEU A 202 -17.53 5.20 6.38
CA LEU A 202 -16.20 5.74 6.67
C LEU A 202 -15.84 5.48 8.13
N PHE A 203 -14.66 4.94 8.35
CA PHE A 203 -14.05 4.74 9.66
C PHE A 203 -12.68 5.40 9.73
N ARG A 204 -12.22 5.69 10.95
CA ARG A 204 -10.86 6.11 11.24
C ARG A 204 -10.18 5.07 12.13
N ALA A 205 -8.96 4.68 11.78
CA ALA A 205 -8.08 3.93 12.67
C ALA A 205 -7.61 4.83 13.83
N VAL A 206 -7.94 4.47 15.07
CA VAL A 206 -7.67 5.28 16.26
C VAL A 206 -6.72 4.63 17.26
N LYS A 207 -6.66 3.29 17.29
CA LYS A 207 -5.80 2.53 18.20
C LYS A 207 -5.08 1.39 17.43
N PRO A 208 -3.80 1.09 17.72
CA PRO A 208 -3.12 -0.10 17.21
C PRO A 208 -3.82 -1.39 17.64
N GLY A 209 -3.68 -2.46 16.85
CA GLY A 209 -4.26 -3.76 17.15
C GLY A 209 -4.84 -4.44 15.93
N ILE A 210 -5.65 -5.48 16.14
CA ILE A 210 -6.34 -6.22 15.08
C ILE A 210 -7.83 -6.20 15.36
N VAL A 211 -8.61 -5.63 14.44
CA VAL A 211 -10.08 -5.60 14.54
C VAL A 211 -10.72 -6.33 13.36
N GLN A 212 -11.89 -6.90 13.57
CA GLN A 212 -12.66 -7.55 12.51
C GLN A 212 -13.71 -6.58 12.00
N ALA A 213 -13.78 -6.38 10.68
CA ALA A 213 -14.85 -5.63 10.03
C ALA A 213 -15.63 -6.58 9.10
N ALA A 214 -16.95 -6.57 9.16
CA ALA A 214 -17.80 -7.47 8.39
C ALA A 214 -19.06 -6.78 7.85
N ALA A 215 -19.50 -7.18 6.66
CA ALA A 215 -20.69 -6.65 5.99
C ALA A 215 -21.35 -7.78 5.15
N GLY A 216 -22.34 -8.46 5.72
CA GLY A 216 -23.00 -9.60 5.08
C GLY A 216 -22.05 -10.79 4.93
N ASP A 217 -21.79 -11.21 3.70
CA ASP A 217 -20.87 -12.31 3.35
C ASP A 217 -19.40 -11.90 3.29
N TRP A 218 -19.11 -10.61 3.41
CA TRP A 218 -17.75 -10.07 3.40
C TRP A 218 -17.24 -9.84 4.82
N ALA A 219 -15.98 -10.22 5.08
CA ALA A 219 -15.28 -9.90 6.31
C ALA A 219 -13.77 -9.70 6.06
N VAL A 220 -13.13 -8.87 6.88
CA VAL A 220 -11.69 -8.59 6.83
C VAL A 220 -11.14 -8.35 8.22
N PHE A 221 -9.90 -8.76 8.46
CA PHE A 221 -9.12 -8.33 9.62
C PHE A 221 -8.35 -7.06 9.27
N VAL A 222 -8.67 -5.95 9.94
CA VAL A 222 -7.92 -4.70 9.84
C VAL A 222 -6.80 -4.73 10.88
N ARG A 223 -5.55 -4.73 10.41
CA ARG A 223 -4.36 -4.70 11.25
C ARG A 223 -3.81 -3.28 11.30
N ILE A 224 -3.91 -2.65 12.46
CA ILE A 224 -3.61 -1.24 12.65
C ILE A 224 -2.24 -1.14 13.32
N ALA A 225 -1.30 -0.51 12.65
CA ALA A 225 0.00 -0.17 13.21
C ALA A 225 0.00 1.22 13.87
N PRO A 226 0.78 1.42 14.94
CA PRO A 226 0.96 2.75 15.50
C PRO A 226 1.71 3.65 14.53
N ILE A 227 1.60 4.95 14.77
CA ILE A 227 2.40 5.98 14.11
C ILE A 227 3.25 6.66 15.18
N GLN A 228 4.41 7.17 14.79
CA GLN A 228 5.16 8.04 15.67
C GLN A 228 4.37 9.31 16.01
N LYS A 229 4.56 9.80 17.24
CA LYS A 229 3.97 11.06 17.69
C LYS A 229 4.33 12.19 16.72
N ASN A 230 3.34 12.97 16.32
CA ASN A 230 3.45 14.08 15.36
C ASN A 230 3.87 13.71 13.92
N GLU A 231 4.00 12.44 13.58
CA GLU A 231 4.23 12.00 12.21
C GLU A 231 2.91 11.56 11.54
N PRO A 232 2.79 11.66 10.20
CA PRO A 232 1.61 11.23 9.47
C PRO A 232 1.54 9.70 9.27
N TYR A 233 2.65 8.98 9.49
CA TYR A 233 2.81 7.54 9.37
C TYR A 233 4.08 7.08 10.11
N GLY A 234 4.26 5.77 10.27
CA GLY A 234 5.59 5.21 10.49
C GLY A 234 5.83 4.58 11.86
N TYR A 235 5.45 3.31 12.00
CA TYR A 235 6.00 2.41 12.99
C TYR A 235 7.54 2.26 12.84
N ILE A 236 8.26 2.24 13.97
CA ILE A 236 9.70 1.91 14.04
C ILE A 236 9.83 0.58 14.77
N GLY A 237 10.61 -0.34 14.21
CA GLY A 237 10.86 -1.63 14.83
C GLY A 237 10.78 -2.79 13.86
N LEU A 238 10.73 -4.01 14.39
CA LEU A 238 10.63 -5.21 13.59
C LEU A 238 9.21 -5.33 13.02
N ALA A 239 9.11 -5.58 11.72
CA ALA A 239 7.81 -5.59 11.04
C ALA A 239 6.82 -6.60 11.62
N GLN A 240 7.29 -7.70 12.22
CA GLN A 240 6.43 -8.71 12.85
C GLN A 240 5.67 -8.20 14.08
N TYR A 241 6.15 -7.13 14.73
CA TYR A 241 5.54 -6.56 15.94
C TYR A 241 4.68 -5.32 15.66
N ARG A 242 4.56 -4.90 14.40
CA ARG A 242 3.92 -3.63 14.03
C ARG A 242 2.42 -3.54 14.33
N HIS A 243 1.78 -4.63 14.73
CA HIS A 243 0.35 -4.70 15.04
C HIS A 243 0.08 -5.20 16.46
N LEU A 244 1.13 -5.38 17.27
CA LEU A 244 0.96 -5.69 18.67
C LEU A 244 0.36 -4.45 19.35
N GLU A 245 -0.56 -4.70 20.27
CA GLU A 245 -1.05 -3.66 21.17
C GLU A 245 0.10 -3.22 22.07
N GLU A 246 0.17 -1.93 22.38
CA GLU A 246 1.11 -1.43 23.39
C GLU A 246 0.66 -1.98 24.74
N ASP A 247 1.55 -2.70 25.42
CA ASP A 247 1.33 -3.12 26.80
C ASP A 247 1.35 -1.85 27.66
N PRO A 248 0.28 -1.49 28.40
CA PRO A 248 0.23 -0.27 29.20
C PRO A 248 1.26 -0.23 30.34
N ASP A 249 2.02 -1.30 30.55
CA ASP A 249 2.95 -1.49 31.68
C ASP A 249 4.45 -1.27 31.35
N GLU A 250 4.81 -0.58 30.24
CA GLU A 250 6.17 -0.06 30.00
C GLU A 250 6.26 1.49 29.87
#